data_AF-A2Q1S7-F1
#
_entry.id   AF-A2Q1S7-F1
#
_cell.length_a   1.000
_cell.length_b   1.000
_cell.length_c   1.000
_cell.angle_alpha   90.00
_cell.angle_beta   90.00
_cell.angle_gamma   90.00
#
_symmetry.space_group_name_H-M   'P 1'
#
loop_
_entity.id
_entity.type
_entity.pdbx_description
1 polymer ?
#
loop_
_entity_poly.entity_id
_entity_poly.type
_entity_poly.pdbx_seq_one_letter_code
_entity_poly.pdbx_strand_id
1 'polypeptide(L)' 'MDKIISLNQSNFLKGGQLVDGVVAVNEVVDIAKKLKQDCLIFKVDFEKA' A
#
# COMPACT_ATOMS: atom_id res chain seq x y z
N MET A 1 14.00 -20.34 -1.81
CA MET A 1 13.00 -20.26 -0.72
C MET A 1 12.18 -19.04 -0.99
N ASP A 2 10.94 -19.23 -1.43
CA ASP A 2 10.02 -18.11 -1.64
C ASP A 2 9.63 -17.52 -0.29
N LYS A 3 9.60 -16.18 -0.22
CA LYS A 3 9.15 -15.49 0.99
C LYS A 3 7.63 -15.64 1.12
N ILE A 4 7.18 -16.13 2.27
CA ILE A 4 5.76 -16.25 2.63
C ILE A 4 5.09 -14.87 2.75
N ILE A 5 5.87 -13.84 3.11
CA ILE A 5 5.41 -12.47 3.31
C ILE A 5 5.95 -11.59 2.19
N SER A 6 5.06 -10.85 1.53
CA SER A 6 5.43 -9.88 0.50
C SER A 6 6.18 -8.70 1.13
N LEU A 7 7.16 -8.16 0.41
CA LEU A 7 7.86 -6.93 0.79
C LEU A 7 6.91 -5.71 0.90
N ASN A 8 5.78 -5.75 0.20
CA ASN A 8 4.79 -4.67 0.18
C ASN A 8 3.67 -4.87 1.22
N GLN A 9 3.69 -5.96 1.98
CA GLN A 9 2.72 -6.17 3.04
C GLN A 9 3.12 -5.33 4.24
N SER A 10 2.35 -4.29 4.54
CA SER A 10 2.56 -3.44 5.73
C SER A 10 1.69 -3.86 6.91
N ASN A 11 0.50 -4.41 6.63
CA ASN A 11 -0.47 -4.71 7.67
C ASN A 11 -0.18 -6.04 8.38
N PHE A 12 -0.48 -6.09 9.69
CA PHE A 12 -0.31 -7.25 10.57
C PHE A 12 1.13 -7.78 10.72
N LEU A 13 2.14 -6.98 10.39
CA LEU A 13 3.54 -7.30 10.66
C LEU A 13 3.98 -6.73 12.02
N LYS A 14 4.81 -7.49 12.74
CA LYS A 14 5.37 -7.02 14.01
C LYS A 14 6.22 -5.78 13.78
N GLY A 15 5.86 -4.67 14.43
CA GLY A 15 6.56 -3.39 14.32
C GLY A 15 6.12 -2.52 13.13
N GLY A 16 5.17 -2.97 12.31
CA GLY A 16 4.54 -2.13 11.29
C GLY A 16 3.47 -1.22 11.88
N GLN A 17 3.37 0.02 11.40
CA GLN A 17 2.32 0.95 11.77
C GLN A 17 1.28 1.04 10.66
N LEU A 18 -0.01 1.15 11.03
CA LEU A 18 -1.10 1.34 10.05
C LEU A 18 -0.87 2.58 9.16
N VAL A 19 -0.16 3.57 9.71
CA VAL A 19 0.17 4.84 9.04
C VAL A 19 1.14 4.61 7.88
N ASP A 20 2.02 3.62 7.95
CA ASP A 20 3.04 3.36 6.92
C ASP A 20 2.40 3.07 5.55
N GLY A 21 1.32 2.29 5.54
CA GLY A 21 0.57 2.00 4.32
C GLY A 21 -0.11 3.24 3.73
N VAL A 22 -0.64 4.12 4.58
CA VAL A 22 -1.32 5.35 4.15
C VAL A 22 -0.33 6.35 3.56
N VAL A 23 0.83 6.53 4.20
CA VAL A 23 1.88 7.43 3.72
C VAL A 23 2.42 6.96 2.37
N ALA A 24 2.70 5.66 2.22
CA ALA A 24 3.17 5.09 0.96
C ALA A 24 2.18 5.34 -0.21
N VAL A 25 0.88 5.12 0.01
CA VAL A 25 -0.14 5.41 -1.02
C VAL A 25 -0.18 6.90 -1.35
N ASN A 26 -0.10 7.78 -0.33
CA ASN A 26 -0.11 9.22 -0.54
C ASN A 26 1.08 9.70 -1.38
N GLU A 27 2.28 9.19 -1.14
CA GLU A 27 3.46 9.50 -1.94
C GLU A 27 3.32 9.06 -3.39
N VAL A 28 2.81 7.85 -3.65
CA VAL A 28 2.57 7.34 -5.00
C VAL A 28 1.56 8.23 -5.75
N VAL A 29 0.50 8.66 -5.08
CA VAL A 29 -0.50 9.57 -5.66
C VAL A 29 0.09 10.94 -5.97
N ASP A 30 0.90 11.49 -5.06
CA ASP A 30 1.59 12.77 -5.27
C ASP A 30 2.56 12.70 -6.46
N ILE A 31 3.31 11.61 -6.59
CA ILE A 31 4.20 11.36 -7.73
C ILE A 31 3.40 11.30 -9.04
N ALA A 32 2.31 10.53 -9.08
CA ALA A 32 1.47 10.42 -10.28
C ALA A 32 0.89 11.78 -10.70
N LYS A 33 0.44 12.59 -9.72
CA LYS A 33 -0.01 13.97 -9.96
C LYS A 33 1.09 14.85 -10.54
N LYS A 34 2.30 14.81 -9.98
CA LYS A 34 3.46 15.57 -10.46
C LYS A 34 3.86 15.17 -11.88
N LEU A 35 3.78 13.89 -12.21
CA LEU A 35 4.07 13.35 -13.53
C LEU A 35 2.92 13.54 -14.55
N LYS A 36 1.77 14.09 -14.12
CA LYS A 36 0.54 14.20 -14.93
C LYS A 36 0.12 12.86 -15.53
N GLN A 37 0.29 11.78 -14.77
CA GLN A 37 -0.12 10.43 -15.16
C GLN A 37 -1.47 10.12 -14.54
N ASP A 38 -2.30 9.41 -15.30
CA ASP A 38 -3.56 8.88 -14.79
C ASP A 38 -3.27 7.82 -13.71
N CYS A 39 -3.97 7.92 -12.58
CA CYS A 39 -3.78 7.05 -11.42
C CYS A 39 -5.14 6.48 -10.98
N LEU A 40 -5.21 5.16 -10.81
CA LEU A 40 -6.36 4.45 -10.26
C LEU A 40 -5.95 3.74 -8.97
N ILE A 41 -6.60 4.08 -7.86
CA ILE A 41 -6.43 3.37 -6.59
C ILE A 41 -7.58 2.38 -6.44
N PHE A 42 -7.25 1.09 -6.42
CA PHE A 42 -8.23 0.04 -6.18
C PHE A 42 -8.20 -0.37 -4.71
N LYS A 43 -9.16 0.14 -3.93
CA LYS A 43 -9.33 -0.25 -2.54
C LYS A 43 -10.11 -1.56 -2.48
N VAL A 44 -9.46 -2.62 -2.04
CA VAL A 44 -10.05 -3.95 -1.88
C VAL A 44 -10.03 -4.31 -0.40
N ASP A 45 -11.20 -4.71 0.10
CA ASP A 45 -11.37 -5.24 1.45
C ASP A 45 -12.13 -6.56 1.35
N PHE A 46 -11.85 -7.48 2.27
CA PHE A 46 -12.59 -8.73 2.37
C PHE A 46 -13.82 -8.51 3.26
N GLU A 47 -14.98 -9.03 2.83
CA GLU A 47 -16.23 -8.92 3.58
C GLU A 47 -16.18 -9.71 4.90
N LYS A 48 -15.48 -10.85 4.89
CA LYS A 48 -15.25 -11.72 6.04
C LYS A 48 -13.81 -12.20 6.02
N ALA A 49 -13.23 -12.34 7.21
CA ALA A 49 -11.94 -12.99 7.42
C ALA A 49 -12.09 -14.52 7.44
#